data_AF-A0A9D1M9C3-F1
#
_entry.id   AF-A0A9D1M9C3-F1
#
_cell.length_a   1.000
_cell.length_b   1.000
_cell.length_c   1.000
_cell.angle_alpha   90.00
_cell.angle_beta   90.00
_cell.angle_gamma   90.00
#
_symmetry.space_group_name_H-M   'P 1'
#
loop_
_entity.id
_entity.type
_entity.pdbx_description
1 polymer ?
#
loop_
_entity_poly.entity_id
_entity_poly.type
_entity_poly.pdbx_seq_one_letter_code
_entity_poly.pdbx_strand_id
1 'polypeptide(L)'
;MQKKSVLHTRYTENLSTYITAILFIVVIFVSSCSGEKKEVVSAFSDETEIPTIKTLDVNSLYSDSGVPRYRMIAKEWLMYEKSRDPYWLFPEGLYVEKFDSLLQAEAYVQCDTAWFYKNKDLWELAGNVEVKNLNGRRLFTQRLFWDRIKKKIYSEVDVLVEDEDGTFMESGKGFDSDERMENFIFREMIDGDAGYISFQKKVASDSLLAAQSDSLRVDSVERVDTVKSE
;
A
#
# COMPACT_ATOMS: atom_id res chain seq x y z
N MET A 1 -3.06 83.77 -5.68
CA MET A 1 -1.94 82.79 -5.60
C MET A 1 -2.09 81.73 -4.49
N GLN A 2 -3.26 81.53 -3.87
CA GLN A 2 -3.42 80.63 -2.70
C GLN A 2 -3.93 79.21 -3.01
N LYS A 3 -4.32 78.90 -4.26
CA LYS A 3 -4.92 77.60 -4.62
C LYS A 3 -3.88 76.50 -4.91
N LYS A 4 -2.63 76.86 -5.26
CA LYS A 4 -1.56 75.90 -5.60
C LYS A 4 -0.91 75.25 -4.36
N SER A 5 -0.82 75.95 -3.23
CA SER A 5 -0.16 75.44 -2.02
C SER A 5 -0.96 74.34 -1.32
N VAL A 6 -2.29 74.50 -1.23
CA VAL A 6 -3.19 73.54 -0.54
C VAL A 6 -3.32 72.22 -1.32
N LEU A 7 -3.25 72.25 -2.65
CA LEU A 7 -3.28 71.05 -3.49
C LEU A 7 -2.00 70.22 -3.35
N HIS A 8 -0.83 70.85 -3.22
CA HIS A 8 0.43 70.14 -3.02
C HIS A 8 0.49 69.42 -1.67
N THR A 9 0.02 70.06 -0.59
CA THR A 9 -0.01 69.45 0.75
C THR A 9 -0.95 68.24 0.82
N ARG A 10 -2.12 68.31 0.17
CA ARG A 10 -3.05 67.17 0.11
C ARG A 10 -2.55 66.02 -0.78
N TYR A 11 -1.74 66.31 -1.80
CA TYR A 11 -1.15 65.28 -2.66
C TYR A 11 -0.03 64.51 -1.94
N THR A 12 0.78 65.21 -1.14
CA THR A 12 1.87 64.59 -0.36
C THR A 12 1.38 63.71 0.79
N GLU A 13 0.26 64.07 1.44
CA GLU A 13 -0.32 63.24 2.52
C GLU A 13 -0.90 61.92 1.99
N ASN A 14 -1.67 61.97 0.89
CA ASN A 14 -2.20 60.77 0.24
C ASN A 14 -1.09 59.88 -0.35
N LEU A 15 -0.04 60.48 -0.94
CA LEU A 15 1.10 59.74 -1.47
C LEU A 15 1.88 59.02 -0.37
N SER A 16 2.04 59.66 0.80
CA SER A 16 2.64 59.04 1.97
C SER A 16 1.80 57.85 2.47
N THR A 17 0.47 57.97 2.50
CA THR A 17 -0.41 56.87 2.93
C THR A 17 -0.34 55.68 1.97
N TYR A 18 -0.26 55.93 0.66
CA TYR A 18 -0.07 54.88 -0.35
C TYR A 18 1.29 54.17 -0.21
N ILE A 19 2.36 54.91 0.04
CA ILE A 19 3.70 54.32 0.25
C ILE A 19 3.71 53.45 1.51
N THR A 20 3.10 53.91 2.61
CA THR A 20 3.00 53.11 3.83
C THR A 20 2.12 51.87 3.66
N ALA A 21 1.03 51.97 2.88
CA ALA A 21 0.16 50.83 2.58
C ALA A 21 0.87 49.78 1.71
N ILE A 22 1.61 50.22 0.69
CA ILE A 22 2.40 49.32 -0.17
C ILE A 22 3.49 48.63 0.64
N LEU A 23 4.20 49.37 1.51
CA LEU A 23 5.21 48.79 2.38
C LEU A 23 4.63 47.72 3.31
N PHE A 24 3.45 47.98 3.88
CA PHE A 24 2.76 47.03 4.75
C PHE A 24 2.32 45.75 3.99
N ILE A 25 1.84 45.90 2.76
CA ILE A 25 1.47 44.76 1.89
C ILE A 25 2.72 43.93 1.55
N VAL A 26 3.85 44.56 1.23
CA VAL A 26 5.11 43.84 0.93
C VAL A 26 5.60 43.05 2.15
N VAL A 27 5.47 43.59 3.37
CA VAL A 27 5.82 42.89 4.62
C VAL A 27 4.95 41.65 4.86
N ILE A 28 3.66 41.71 4.52
CA ILE A 28 2.76 40.54 4.60
C ILE A 28 3.19 39.46 3.60
N PHE A 29 3.56 39.84 2.37
CA PHE A 29 3.98 38.88 1.34
C PHE A 29 5.32 38.18 1.66
N VAL A 30 6.28 38.84 2.32
CA VAL A 30 7.55 38.19 2.73
C VAL A 30 7.39 37.25 3.94
N SER A 31 6.28 37.34 4.68
CA SER A 31 6.01 36.49 5.84
C SER A 31 5.39 35.13 5.48
N SER A 32 4.96 34.94 4.22
CA SER A 32 4.36 33.68 3.76
C SER A 32 5.40 32.60 3.42
N CYS A 33 6.69 32.87 3.57
CA CYS A 33 7.73 31.86 3.50
C CYS A 33 8.05 31.35 4.92
N SER A 34 7.06 30.75 5.57
CA SER A 34 7.33 29.85 6.69
C SER A 34 7.92 28.57 6.10
N GLY A 35 9.25 28.55 5.95
CA GLY A 35 9.95 27.32 5.60
C GLY A 35 9.55 26.23 6.57
N GLU A 36 8.84 25.21 6.09
CA GLU A 36 8.53 24.03 6.87
C GLU A 36 9.86 23.49 7.40
N LYS A 37 9.99 23.48 8.72
CA LYS A 37 11.14 22.90 9.38
C LYS A 37 11.07 21.40 9.12
N LYS A 38 11.78 20.95 8.08
CA LYS A 38 12.11 19.53 7.95
C LYS A 38 12.87 19.16 9.20
N GLU A 39 12.23 18.42 10.08
CA GLU A 39 12.85 17.79 11.22
C GLU A 39 13.93 16.86 10.65
N VAL A 40 15.17 17.37 10.60
CA VAL A 40 16.34 16.59 10.23
C VAL A 40 16.56 15.64 11.39
N VAL A 41 15.91 14.47 11.31
CA VAL A 41 16.20 13.34 12.19
C VAL A 41 17.71 13.12 12.08
N SER A 42 18.36 13.15 13.23
CA SER A 42 19.81 13.11 13.39
C SER A 42 20.48 12.06 12.51
N ALA A 43 21.57 12.49 11.88
CA ALA A 43 22.41 11.82 10.89
C ALA A 43 23.11 10.51 11.33
N PHE A 44 22.38 9.52 11.85
CA PHE A 44 22.94 8.19 12.16
C PHE A 44 22.00 7.01 11.83
N SER A 45 20.89 7.24 11.14
CA SER A 45 20.12 6.15 10.56
C SER A 45 20.82 5.73 9.26
N ASP A 46 21.19 4.45 9.18
CA ASP A 46 21.73 3.87 7.95
C ASP A 46 20.73 4.15 6.81
N GLU A 47 21.15 4.88 5.77
CA GLU A 47 20.28 5.25 4.65
C GLU A 47 19.68 4.02 3.95
N THR A 48 20.25 2.83 4.18
CA THR A 48 19.74 1.56 3.65
C THR A 48 18.51 1.03 4.39
N GLU A 49 18.27 1.48 5.63
CA GLU A 49 17.16 1.04 6.49
C GLU A 49 15.94 1.98 6.44
N ILE A 50 16.05 3.11 5.75
CA ILE A 50 14.96 4.10 5.60
C ILE A 50 14.36 3.98 4.20
N PRO A 51 13.03 3.99 4.05
CA PRO A 51 12.42 4.05 2.72
C PRO A 51 12.79 5.35 2.01
N THR A 52 13.30 5.23 0.78
CA THR A 52 13.58 6.38 -0.10
C THR A 52 12.30 7.13 -0.45
N ILE A 53 11.21 6.39 -0.66
CA ILE A 53 9.87 6.92 -0.94
C ILE A 53 8.87 6.16 -0.07
N LYS A 54 7.99 6.91 0.58
CA LYS A 54 6.81 6.40 1.28
C LYS A 54 5.58 7.02 0.66
N THR A 55 4.67 6.18 0.17
CA THR A 55 3.38 6.60 -0.42
C THR A 55 2.25 6.01 0.41
N LEU A 56 1.24 6.81 0.72
CA LEU A 56 0.05 6.41 1.45
C LEU A 56 -1.17 6.44 0.52
N ASP A 57 -2.17 5.61 0.80
CA ASP A 57 -3.46 5.55 0.10
C ASP A 57 -3.30 5.42 -1.42
N VAL A 58 -2.53 4.42 -1.85
CA VAL A 58 -2.22 4.15 -3.25
C VAL A 58 -3.46 3.58 -3.95
N ASN A 59 -3.85 4.22 -5.05
CA ASN A 59 -4.79 3.69 -6.02
C ASN A 59 -4.29 4.02 -7.43
N SER A 60 -3.59 3.05 -8.03
CA SER A 60 -2.90 3.22 -9.32
C SER A 60 -3.63 2.43 -10.40
N LEU A 61 -4.04 3.12 -11.46
CA LEU A 61 -4.68 2.54 -12.64
C LEU A 61 -3.69 2.49 -13.81
N TYR A 62 -3.48 1.30 -14.37
CA TYR A 62 -2.63 1.10 -15.53
C TYR A 62 -3.48 0.83 -16.76
N SER A 63 -3.27 1.60 -17.82
CA SER A 63 -3.96 1.45 -19.09
C SER A 63 -3.03 0.93 -20.18
N ASP A 64 -3.53 0.04 -21.02
CA ASP A 64 -2.92 -0.32 -22.30
C ASP A 64 -3.76 0.30 -23.42
N SER A 65 -3.13 1.10 -24.28
CA SER A 65 -3.80 1.76 -25.40
C SER A 65 -5.03 2.61 -25.01
N GLY A 66 -4.99 3.24 -23.83
CA GLY A 66 -6.07 4.07 -23.29
C GLY A 66 -7.21 3.30 -22.61
N VAL A 67 -7.16 1.97 -22.62
CA VAL A 67 -8.13 1.11 -21.92
C VAL A 67 -7.53 0.68 -20.58
N PRO A 68 -8.18 0.95 -19.43
CA PRO A 68 -7.76 0.44 -18.14
C PRO A 68 -7.63 -1.09 -18.17
N ARG A 69 -6.47 -1.60 -17.74
CA ARG A 69 -6.18 -3.04 -17.69
C ARG A 69 -5.94 -3.56 -16.29
N TYR A 70 -5.30 -2.76 -15.43
CA TYR A 70 -4.99 -3.17 -14.06
C TYR A 70 -5.26 -2.04 -13.07
N ARG A 71 -5.68 -2.39 -11.87
CA ARG A 71 -5.72 -1.47 -10.71
C ARG A 71 -4.92 -2.09 -9.57
N MET A 72 -4.07 -1.28 -8.94
CA MET A 72 -3.34 -1.62 -7.72
C MET A 72 -3.80 -0.71 -6.59
N ILE A 73 -4.21 -1.31 -5.48
CA ILE A 73 -4.64 -0.63 -4.26
C ILE A 73 -3.76 -1.09 -3.12
N ALA A 74 -3.21 -0.15 -2.36
CA ALA A 74 -2.45 -0.43 -1.15
C ALA A 74 -2.54 0.76 -0.19
N LYS A 75 -2.62 0.52 1.12
CA LYS A 75 -2.67 1.61 2.10
C LYS A 75 -1.31 2.25 2.31
N GLU A 76 -0.24 1.47 2.27
CA GLU A 76 1.13 1.96 2.39
C GLU A 76 2.04 1.25 1.38
N TRP A 77 2.88 2.03 0.69
CA TRP A 77 3.90 1.54 -0.24
C TRP A 77 5.24 2.20 0.08
N LEU A 78 6.20 1.38 0.50
CA LEU A 78 7.55 1.77 0.89
C LEU A 78 8.56 1.28 -0.14
N MET A 79 9.42 2.17 -0.62
CA MET A 79 10.47 1.86 -1.60
C MET A 79 11.86 2.02 -0.98
N TYR A 80 12.59 0.91 -0.82
CA TYR A 80 13.94 0.90 -0.27
C TYR A 80 14.98 0.83 -1.39
N GLU A 81 15.12 1.92 -2.14
CA GLU A 81 15.99 1.93 -3.33
C GLU A 81 17.48 1.96 -3.00
N LYS A 82 17.85 2.46 -1.81
CA LYS A 82 19.24 2.55 -1.35
C LYS A 82 19.73 1.29 -0.63
N SER A 83 18.84 0.33 -0.33
CA SER A 83 19.22 -0.95 0.27
C SER A 83 20.22 -1.69 -0.62
N ARG A 84 21.11 -2.49 -0.01
CA ARG A 84 22.04 -3.38 -0.73
C ARG A 84 21.30 -4.27 -1.73
N ASP A 85 20.12 -4.76 -1.34
CA ASP A 85 19.17 -5.45 -2.20
C ASP A 85 17.88 -4.61 -2.25
N PRO A 86 17.66 -3.79 -3.29
CA PRO A 86 16.48 -2.93 -3.37
C PRO A 86 15.17 -3.70 -3.44
N TYR A 87 14.19 -3.25 -2.66
CA TYR A 87 12.87 -3.87 -2.61
C TYR A 87 11.75 -2.85 -2.37
N TRP A 88 10.53 -3.24 -2.68
CA TRP A 88 9.31 -2.56 -2.25
C TRP A 88 8.62 -3.38 -1.18
N LEU A 89 7.98 -2.70 -0.23
CA LEU A 89 7.22 -3.29 0.86
C LEU A 89 5.82 -2.65 0.91
N PHE A 90 4.82 -3.49 1.03
CA PHE A 90 3.42 -3.14 1.23
C PHE A 90 2.98 -3.74 2.57
N PRO A 91 3.17 -3.03 3.70
CA PRO A 91 2.98 -3.59 5.03
C PRO A 91 1.51 -3.70 5.45
N GLU A 92 0.63 -2.92 4.80
CA GLU A 92 -0.80 -2.82 5.11
C GLU A 92 -1.66 -3.29 3.93
N GLY A 93 -1.31 -4.44 3.37
CA GLY A 93 -2.03 -5.09 2.31
C GLY A 93 -1.71 -4.61 0.89
N LEU A 94 -1.94 -5.51 -0.05
CA LEU A 94 -1.83 -5.26 -1.48
C LEU A 94 -3.01 -5.94 -2.18
N TYR A 95 -3.75 -5.19 -2.98
CA TYR A 95 -4.79 -5.69 -3.86
C TYR A 95 -4.49 -5.28 -5.30
N VAL A 96 -4.42 -6.25 -6.21
CA VAL A 96 -4.24 -6.00 -7.64
C VAL A 96 -5.31 -6.74 -8.41
N GLU A 97 -6.05 -6.03 -9.25
CA GLU A 97 -7.06 -6.61 -10.14
C GLU A 97 -6.75 -6.33 -11.60
N LYS A 98 -7.13 -7.26 -12.47
CA LYS A 98 -7.11 -7.13 -13.92
C LYS A 98 -8.55 -7.01 -14.43
N PHE A 99 -8.76 -6.06 -15.33
CA PHE A 99 -10.05 -5.84 -15.98
C PHE A 99 -10.13 -6.49 -17.36
N ASP A 100 -11.31 -7.00 -17.68
CA ASP A 100 -11.73 -7.33 -19.03
C ASP A 100 -12.02 -6.05 -19.86
N SER A 101 -12.52 -6.22 -21.09
CA SER A 101 -12.90 -5.08 -21.95
C SER A 101 -14.15 -4.33 -21.48
N LEU A 102 -14.94 -4.91 -20.57
CA LEU A 102 -16.15 -4.33 -19.99
C LEU A 102 -15.89 -3.70 -18.61
N LEU A 103 -14.62 -3.60 -18.19
CA LEU A 103 -14.19 -3.10 -16.88
C LEU A 103 -14.65 -3.95 -15.70
N GLN A 104 -14.87 -5.24 -15.92
CA GLN A 104 -15.13 -6.22 -14.87
C GLN A 104 -13.83 -6.91 -14.47
N ALA A 105 -13.65 -7.16 -13.17
CA ALA A 105 -12.47 -7.85 -12.67
C ALA A 105 -12.51 -9.34 -13.08
N GLU A 106 -11.58 -9.76 -13.93
CA GLU A 106 -11.46 -11.14 -14.43
C GLU A 106 -10.41 -11.96 -13.67
N ALA A 107 -9.44 -11.30 -13.04
CA ALA A 107 -8.41 -11.90 -12.21
C ALA A 107 -7.96 -10.92 -11.12
N TYR A 108 -7.52 -11.43 -9.98
CA TYR A 108 -6.97 -10.60 -8.91
C TYR A 108 -5.97 -11.35 -8.04
N VAL A 109 -5.19 -10.60 -7.28
CA VAL A 109 -4.38 -11.07 -6.18
C VAL A 109 -4.57 -10.15 -4.98
N GLN A 110 -4.68 -10.73 -3.79
CA GLN A 110 -4.75 -10.01 -2.53
C GLN A 110 -3.94 -10.69 -1.43
N CYS A 111 -3.40 -9.90 -0.51
CA CYS A 111 -2.69 -10.38 0.67
C CYS A 111 -2.56 -9.28 1.74
N ASP A 112 -2.14 -9.66 2.95
CA ASP A 112 -1.92 -8.75 4.07
C ASP A 112 -0.58 -8.02 4.01
N THR A 113 0.44 -8.64 3.43
CA THR A 113 1.76 -8.02 3.23
C THR A 113 2.40 -8.51 1.94
N ALA A 114 3.08 -7.62 1.21
CA ALA A 114 3.81 -7.98 0.01
C ALA A 114 5.21 -7.36 -0.03
N TRP A 115 6.14 -8.10 -0.62
CA TRP A 115 7.47 -7.62 -1.01
C TRP A 115 7.68 -7.81 -2.49
N PHE A 116 8.35 -6.85 -3.11
CA PHE A 116 8.89 -6.99 -4.45
C PHE A 116 10.41 -6.79 -4.44
N TYR A 117 11.16 -7.85 -4.68
CA TYR A 117 12.62 -7.81 -4.73
C TYR A 117 13.08 -7.42 -6.13
N LYS A 118 13.48 -6.16 -6.32
CA LYS A 118 13.76 -5.55 -7.63
C LYS A 118 14.82 -6.30 -8.43
N ASN A 119 15.93 -6.66 -7.79
CA ASN A 119 17.05 -7.36 -8.44
C ASN A 119 16.72 -8.81 -8.84
N LYS A 120 15.77 -9.44 -8.13
CA LYS A 120 15.36 -10.83 -8.37
C LYS A 120 14.11 -10.94 -9.24
N ASP A 121 13.44 -9.82 -9.53
CA ASP A 121 12.12 -9.74 -10.14
C ASP A 121 11.15 -10.77 -9.51
N LEU A 122 11.13 -10.77 -8.17
CA LEU A 122 10.45 -11.76 -7.35
C LEU A 122 9.45 -11.04 -6.44
N TRP A 123 8.19 -11.45 -6.54
CA TRP A 123 7.16 -11.10 -5.57
C TRP A 123 7.10 -12.15 -4.47
N GLU A 124 6.92 -11.69 -3.25
CA GLU A 124 6.59 -12.50 -2.08
C GLU A 124 5.35 -11.91 -1.44
N LEU A 125 4.30 -12.71 -1.31
CA LEU A 125 3.03 -12.35 -0.72
C LEU A 125 2.85 -13.16 0.56
N ALA A 126 2.40 -12.53 1.63
CA ALA A 126 2.20 -13.16 2.92
C ALA A 126 0.90 -12.72 3.59
N GLY A 127 0.28 -13.65 4.31
CA GLY A 127 -0.97 -13.43 5.05
C GLY A 127 -2.17 -13.41 4.12
N ASN A 128 -3.13 -14.31 4.37
CA ASN A 128 -4.41 -14.41 3.67
C ASN A 128 -4.29 -14.23 2.15
N VAL A 129 -3.30 -14.89 1.54
CA VAL A 129 -3.02 -14.74 0.11
C VAL A 129 -4.13 -15.44 -0.67
N GLU A 130 -4.82 -14.68 -1.50
CA GLU A 130 -5.83 -15.20 -2.42
C GLU A 130 -5.52 -14.72 -3.84
N VAL A 131 -5.51 -15.66 -4.77
CA VAL A 131 -5.30 -15.40 -6.20
C VAL A 131 -6.46 -15.98 -6.98
N LYS A 132 -7.08 -15.17 -7.84
CA LYS A 132 -8.02 -15.64 -8.86
C LYS A 132 -7.38 -15.49 -10.23
N ASN A 133 -7.28 -16.58 -10.99
CA ASN A 133 -6.76 -16.56 -12.35
C ASN A 133 -7.89 -16.27 -13.39
N LEU A 134 -7.51 -16.20 -14.66
CA LEU A 134 -8.43 -15.90 -15.78
C LEU A 134 -9.48 -17.00 -16.05
N ASN A 135 -9.24 -18.21 -15.57
CA ASN A 135 -10.16 -19.33 -15.71
C ASN A 135 -11.13 -19.43 -14.51
N GLY A 136 -11.16 -18.40 -13.64
CA GLY A 136 -12.03 -18.38 -12.47
C GLY A 136 -11.53 -19.17 -11.26
N ARG A 137 -10.46 -19.96 -11.42
CA ARG A 137 -9.86 -20.76 -10.35
C ARG A 137 -9.24 -19.87 -9.28
N ARG A 138 -9.45 -20.24 -8.03
CA ARG A 138 -8.93 -19.56 -6.85
C ARG A 138 -7.88 -20.39 -6.13
N LEU A 139 -6.84 -19.72 -5.66
CA LEU A 139 -5.79 -20.30 -4.83
C LEU A 139 -5.72 -19.53 -3.52
N PHE A 140 -5.67 -20.27 -2.43
CA PHE A 140 -5.55 -19.73 -1.07
C PHE A 140 -4.30 -20.29 -0.40
N THR A 141 -3.50 -19.41 0.21
CA THR A 141 -2.31 -19.81 0.97
C THR A 141 -1.89 -18.74 1.97
N GLN A 142 -0.99 -19.08 2.88
CA GLN A 142 -0.39 -18.11 3.80
C GLN A 142 0.85 -17.43 3.23
N ARG A 143 1.50 -18.01 2.22
CA ARG A 143 2.67 -17.42 1.58
C ARG A 143 2.77 -17.86 0.13
N LEU A 144 3.01 -16.93 -0.78
CA LEU A 144 3.14 -17.20 -2.21
C LEU A 144 4.33 -16.44 -2.78
N PHE A 145 5.03 -17.05 -3.70
CA PHE A 145 6.12 -16.44 -4.45
C PHE A 145 5.78 -16.43 -5.93
N TRP A 146 6.00 -15.30 -6.59
CA TRP A 146 5.93 -15.20 -8.04
C TRP A 146 7.28 -14.73 -8.59
N ASP A 147 8.02 -15.69 -9.14
CA ASP A 147 9.31 -15.49 -9.79
C ASP A 147 9.07 -15.20 -11.28
N ARG A 148 9.19 -13.92 -11.65
CA ARG A 148 8.89 -13.45 -13.01
C ARG A 148 9.97 -13.82 -14.02
N ILE A 149 11.21 -14.03 -13.55
CA ILE A 149 12.30 -14.51 -14.40
C ILE A 149 12.05 -15.97 -14.79
N LYS A 150 11.70 -16.81 -13.82
CA LYS A 150 11.40 -18.23 -14.06
C LYS A 150 9.99 -18.46 -14.62
N LYS A 151 9.13 -17.45 -14.58
CA LYS A 151 7.71 -17.52 -14.94
C LYS A 151 6.98 -18.60 -14.13
N LYS A 152 7.17 -18.57 -12.82
CA LYS A 152 6.60 -19.56 -11.91
C LYS A 152 5.97 -18.91 -10.69
N ILE A 153 4.86 -19.51 -10.28
CA ILE A 153 4.22 -19.25 -8.99
C ILE A 153 4.44 -20.49 -8.11
N TYR A 154 4.89 -20.29 -6.88
CA TYR A 154 5.10 -21.40 -5.96
C TYR A 154 4.82 -20.99 -4.52
N SER A 155 4.54 -21.98 -3.69
CA SER A 155 4.38 -21.84 -2.25
C SER A 155 5.09 -23.00 -1.55
N GLU A 156 5.67 -22.72 -0.39
CA GLU A 156 6.32 -23.72 0.46
C GLU A 156 5.38 -24.26 1.56
N VAL A 157 4.20 -23.66 1.70
CA VAL A 157 3.24 -23.96 2.77
C VAL A 157 1.99 -24.62 2.19
N ASP A 158 0.98 -24.81 3.04
CA ASP A 158 -0.30 -25.38 2.64
C ASP A 158 -0.99 -24.46 1.61
N VAL A 159 -1.50 -25.07 0.55
CA VAL A 159 -2.24 -24.42 -0.52
C VAL A 159 -3.55 -25.14 -0.74
N LEU A 160 -4.61 -24.36 -0.92
CA LEU A 160 -5.94 -24.82 -1.30
C LEU A 160 -6.27 -24.25 -2.68
N VAL A 161 -6.77 -25.10 -3.58
CA VAL A 161 -7.22 -24.71 -4.92
C VAL A 161 -8.71 -25.04 -5.09
N GLU A 162 -9.46 -24.06 -5.52
CA GLU A 162 -10.92 -24.12 -5.73
C GLU A 162 -11.21 -23.76 -7.21
N ASP A 163 -12.01 -24.57 -7.90
CA ASP A 163 -12.34 -24.31 -9.32
C ASP A 163 -13.39 -23.20 -9.47
N GLU A 164 -13.69 -22.80 -10.71
CA GLU A 164 -14.63 -21.71 -11.00
C GLU A 164 -16.03 -21.93 -10.41
N ASP A 165 -16.49 -23.19 -10.36
CA ASP A 165 -17.80 -23.57 -9.84
C ASP A 165 -17.86 -23.65 -8.30
N GLY A 166 -16.74 -23.38 -7.61
CA GLY A 166 -16.61 -23.52 -6.17
C GLY A 166 -16.37 -24.96 -5.70
N THR A 167 -16.18 -25.90 -6.62
CA THR A 167 -15.80 -27.26 -6.26
C THR A 167 -14.35 -27.27 -5.79
N PHE A 168 -14.12 -27.80 -4.60
CA PHE A 168 -12.76 -28.03 -4.09
C PHE A 168 -12.10 -29.11 -4.93
N MET A 169 -11.00 -28.74 -5.57
CA MET A 169 -10.26 -29.71 -6.37
C MET A 169 -9.24 -30.41 -5.49
N GLU A 170 -8.31 -29.64 -4.92
CA GLU A 170 -7.08 -30.21 -4.41
C GLU A 170 -6.51 -29.34 -3.29
N SER A 171 -5.90 -30.01 -2.32
CA SER A 171 -5.14 -29.36 -1.26
C SER A 171 -3.81 -30.07 -1.11
N GLY A 172 -2.79 -29.35 -0.68
CA GLY A 172 -1.49 -29.96 -0.50
C GLY A 172 -0.50 -29.01 0.12
N LYS A 173 0.63 -29.58 0.50
CA LYS A 173 1.76 -28.85 1.04
C LYS A 173 2.83 -28.72 -0.02
N GLY A 174 3.27 -27.48 -0.24
CA GLY A 174 4.17 -27.16 -1.33
C GLY A 174 3.44 -27.18 -2.67
N PHE A 175 3.46 -26.05 -3.37
CA PHE A 175 2.76 -25.82 -4.63
C PHE A 175 3.73 -25.24 -5.63
N ASP A 176 3.68 -25.72 -6.87
CA ASP A 176 4.50 -25.23 -7.97
C ASP A 176 3.64 -25.16 -9.24
N SER A 177 3.64 -24.00 -9.91
CA SER A 177 2.81 -23.75 -11.10
C SER A 177 3.44 -22.76 -12.07
N ASP A 178 2.93 -22.75 -13.30
CA ASP A 178 3.16 -21.65 -14.24
C ASP A 178 2.42 -20.36 -13.82
N GLU A 179 2.77 -19.22 -14.41
CA GLU A 179 2.21 -17.91 -14.02
C GLU A 179 0.69 -17.80 -14.18
N ARG A 180 0.08 -18.65 -15.01
CA ARG A 180 -1.38 -18.61 -15.25
C ARG A 180 -2.15 -19.53 -14.31
N MET A 181 -1.46 -20.32 -13.49
CA MET A 181 -2.06 -21.35 -12.64
C MET A 181 -2.88 -22.38 -13.44
N GLU A 182 -2.47 -22.65 -14.69
CA GLU A 182 -3.13 -23.64 -15.55
C GLU A 182 -2.58 -25.04 -15.29
N ASN A 183 -1.27 -25.15 -15.04
CA ASN A 183 -0.56 -26.38 -14.76
C ASN A 183 0.12 -26.25 -13.41
N PHE A 184 -0.34 -27.01 -12.42
CA PHE A 184 0.25 -27.02 -11.10
C PHE A 184 0.47 -28.44 -10.59
N ILE A 185 1.39 -28.56 -9.64
CA ILE A 185 1.62 -29.79 -8.89
C ILE A 185 1.73 -29.44 -7.41
N PHE A 186 1.22 -30.34 -6.57
CA PHE A 186 1.53 -30.35 -5.16
C PHE A 186 2.72 -31.26 -4.90
N ARG A 187 3.64 -30.82 -4.05
CA ARG A 187 4.77 -31.66 -3.62
C ARG A 187 4.30 -32.78 -2.70
N GLU A 188 3.31 -32.48 -1.85
CA GLU A 188 2.63 -33.44 -1.01
C GLU A 188 1.12 -33.19 -1.07
N MET A 189 0.37 -34.15 -1.62
CA MET A 189 -1.09 -34.08 -1.71
C MET A 189 -1.72 -34.33 -0.34
N ILE A 190 -2.73 -33.56 0.00
CA ILE A 190 -3.61 -33.77 1.16
C ILE A 190 -5.00 -34.08 0.62
N ASP A 191 -5.62 -35.13 1.13
CA ASP A 191 -6.95 -35.58 0.69
C ASP A 191 -7.97 -34.42 0.76
N GLY A 192 -8.69 -34.18 -0.34
CA GLY A 192 -9.35 -32.90 -0.62
C GLY A 192 -10.32 -32.44 0.48
N ASP A 193 -11.13 -33.35 1.01
CA ASP A 193 -12.08 -33.05 2.09
C ASP A 193 -11.38 -32.74 3.42
N ALA A 194 -10.35 -33.53 3.76
CA ALA A 194 -9.62 -33.35 5.01
C ALA A 194 -8.78 -32.07 5.00
N GLY A 195 -8.15 -31.77 3.85
CA GLY A 195 -7.36 -30.57 3.67
C GLY A 195 -8.21 -29.30 3.70
N TYR A 196 -9.36 -29.30 3.03
CA TYR A 196 -10.30 -28.16 3.10
C TYR A 196 -10.75 -27.86 4.54
N ILE A 197 -11.18 -28.88 5.30
CA ILE A 197 -11.61 -28.71 6.69
C ILE A 197 -10.46 -28.19 7.55
N SER A 198 -9.25 -28.70 7.35
CA SER A 198 -8.08 -28.25 8.09
C SER A 198 -7.71 -26.80 7.80
N PHE A 199 -7.82 -26.38 6.54
CA PHE A 199 -7.53 -25.02 6.10
C PHE A 199 -8.55 -24.04 6.65
N GLN A 200 -9.85 -24.32 6.50
CA GLN A 200 -10.96 -23.54 7.07
C GLN A 200 -10.79 -23.32 8.57
N LYS A 201 -10.45 -24.39 9.30
CA LYS A 201 -10.21 -24.31 10.75
C LYS A 201 -9.03 -23.40 11.09
N LYS A 202 -7.96 -23.45 10.30
CA LYS A 202 -6.75 -22.62 10.48
C LYS A 202 -7.03 -21.15 10.18
N VAL A 203 -7.70 -20.85 9.07
CA VAL A 203 -8.12 -19.48 8.73
C VAL A 203 -9.05 -18.91 9.81
N ALA A 204 -10.01 -19.70 10.29
CA ALA A 204 -10.90 -19.28 11.36
C ALA A 204 -10.16 -19.02 12.67
N SER A 205 -9.19 -19.87 13.05
CA SER A 205 -8.38 -19.63 14.26
C SER A 205 -7.52 -18.40 14.13
N ASP A 206 -6.88 -18.19 12.97
CA ASP A 206 -6.00 -17.05 12.73
C ASP A 206 -6.80 -15.73 12.74
N SER A 207 -8.00 -15.74 12.15
CA SER A 207 -8.94 -14.61 12.19
C SER A 207 -9.40 -14.29 13.62
N LEU A 208 -9.68 -15.31 14.44
CA LEU A 208 -10.03 -15.13 15.84
C LEU A 208 -8.87 -14.54 16.65
N LEU A 209 -7.64 -15.01 16.40
CA LEU A 209 -6.44 -14.48 17.04
C LEU A 209 -6.16 -13.02 16.64
N ALA A 210 -6.37 -12.67 15.37
CA ALA A 210 -6.26 -11.30 14.88
C ALA A 210 -7.31 -10.37 15.51
N ALA A 211 -8.57 -10.80 15.57
CA ALA A 211 -9.63 -10.01 16.22
C ALA A 211 -9.36 -9.82 17.73
N GLN A 212 -8.79 -10.82 18.39
CA GLN A 212 -8.49 -10.76 19.81
C GLN A 212 -7.27 -9.87 20.11
N SER A 213 -6.26 -9.87 19.25
CA SER A 213 -5.10 -8.96 19.39
C SER A 213 -5.47 -7.50 19.12
N ASP A 214 -6.34 -7.23 18.16
CA ASP A 214 -6.88 -5.89 17.91
C ASP A 214 -7.71 -5.39 19.08
N SER A 215 -8.55 -6.24 19.69
CA SER A 215 -9.31 -5.87 20.88
C SER A 215 -8.42 -5.49 22.08
N LEU A 216 -7.28 -6.18 22.26
CA LEU A 216 -6.30 -5.88 23.32
C LEU A 216 -5.52 -4.58 23.05
N ARG A 217 -5.30 -4.22 21.78
CA ARG A 217 -4.72 -2.93 21.39
C ARG A 217 -5.65 -1.77 21.73
N VAL A 218 -6.95 -1.90 21.47
CA VAL A 218 -7.95 -0.86 21.80
C VAL A 218 -8.04 -0.65 23.32
N ASP A 219 -8.06 -1.73 24.09
CA ASP A 219 -8.11 -1.71 25.55
C ASP A 219 -6.88 -1.05 26.22
N SER A 220 -5.73 -1.10 25.56
CA SER A 220 -4.49 -0.48 26.05
C SER A 220 -4.44 1.03 25.78
N VAL A 221 -5.17 1.52 24.77
CA VAL A 221 -5.24 2.94 24.41
C VAL A 221 -6.22 3.69 25.32
N GLU A 222 -7.32 3.07 25.77
CA GLU A 222 -8.29 3.73 26.68
C GLU A 222 -7.80 3.89 28.13
N ARG A 223 -6.76 3.18 28.57
CA ARG A 223 -6.28 3.24 29.97
C ARG A 223 -5.30 4.38 30.29
N VAL A 224 -4.91 5.22 29.30
CA VAL A 224 -3.89 6.26 29.52
C VAL A 224 -4.46 7.61 30.01
N ASP A 225 -5.77 7.87 29.85
CA ASP A 225 -6.35 9.20 30.14
C ASP A 225 -7.03 9.35 31.52
N THR A 226 -6.60 8.60 32.54
CA THR A 226 -7.15 8.79 33.90
C THR A 226 -6.10 8.76 35.01
N VAL A 227 -5.11 9.65 34.94
CA VAL A 227 -4.41 10.13 36.15
C VAL A 227 -4.84 11.56 36.41
N LYS A 228 -5.80 11.69 37.32
CA LYS A 228 -6.31 12.96 37.85
C LYS A 228 -5.16 13.81 38.40
N SER A 229 -5.15 15.07 37.98
CA SER A 229 -4.56 16.16 38.73
C SER A 229 -5.35 16.37 40.03
N GLU A 230 -4.71 16.11 41.16
CA GLU A 230 -5.01 16.75 42.46
C GLU A 230 -3.86 17.72 42.81
#